data_AF-A0A8I1S4Z5-F1
#
_entry.id   AF-A0A8I1S4Z5-F1
#
_cell.length_a   1.000
_cell.length_b   1.000
_cell.length_c   1.000
_cell.angle_alpha   90.00
_cell.angle_beta   90.00
_cell.angle_gamma   90.00
#
_symmetry.space_group_name_H-M   'P 1'
#
loop_
_entity.id
_entity.type
_entity.pdbx_description
1 polymer ?
#
loop_
_entity_poly.entity_id
_entity_poly.type
_entity_poly.pdbx_seq_one_letter_code
_entity_poly.pdbx_strand_id
1 'polypeptide(L)' 'MDKRCPTPWKVRYRNGVTAKIALTKLDRQDKDGHHEVRAYRCPCGGWHLTSKRERSKRG' A
#
# COMPACT_ATOMS: atom_id res chain seq x y z
N MET A 1 -0.72 -22.90 -6.00
CA MET A 1 -1.73 -22.68 -4.93
C MET A 1 -2.04 -21.20 -4.89
N ASP A 2 -2.98 -20.83 -5.75
CA ASP A 2 -3.36 -19.47 -6.09
C ASP A 2 -4.21 -18.91 -4.96
N LYS A 3 -3.53 -18.50 -3.89
CA LYS A 3 -4.19 -17.85 -2.75
C LYS A 3 -4.77 -16.54 -3.26
N ARG A 4 -6.09 -16.50 -3.45
CA ARG A 4 -6.83 -15.29 -3.82
C ARG A 4 -6.34 -14.14 -2.95
N CYS A 5 -6.02 -13.02 -3.60
CA CYS A 5 -5.58 -11.85 -2.87
C CYS A 5 -6.71 -11.42 -1.93
N PRO A 6 -6.46 -11.24 -0.62
CA PRO A 6 -7.45 -10.68 0.30
C PRO A 6 -7.81 -9.23 -0.06
N THR A 7 -6.96 -8.55 -0.81
CA THR A 7 -7.16 -7.16 -1.26
C THR A 7 -6.98 -7.05 -2.78
N PRO A 8 -7.89 -7.61 -3.60
CA PRO A 8 -7.77 -7.61 -5.05
C PRO A 8 -7.86 -6.21 -5.67
N TRP A 9 -8.49 -5.26 -4.97
CA TRP A 9 -8.58 -3.85 -5.38
C TRP A 9 -7.31 -3.04 -5.11
N LYS A 10 -6.34 -3.58 -4.35
CA LYS A 10 -5.08 -2.89 -4.08
C LYS A 10 -4.06 -3.20 -5.17
N VAL A 11 -3.26 -2.20 -5.53
CA VAL A 11 -2.15 -2.37 -6.46
C VAL A 11 -1.19 -3.46 -5.96
N ARG A 12 -0.89 -4.42 -6.85
CA ARG A 12 0.04 -5.52 -6.59
C ARG A 12 1.40 -5.17 -7.20
N TYR A 13 2.42 -5.14 -6.36
CA TYR A 13 3.81 -4.99 -6.76
C TYR A 13 4.50 -6.36 -6.82
N ARG A 14 5.39 -6.53 -7.79
CA ARG A 14 6.12 -7.79 -8.02
C ARG A 14 7.09 -8.13 -6.89
N ASN A 15 7.73 -7.12 -6.30
CA ASN A 15 8.70 -7.29 -5.23
C ASN A 15 8.65 -6.10 -4.24
N GLY A 16 9.31 -6.26 -3.10
CA GLY A 16 9.33 -5.26 -2.04
C GLY A 16 10.09 -3.98 -2.41
N VAL A 17 11.03 -4.03 -3.35
CA VAL A 17 11.78 -2.85 -3.82
C VAL A 17 10.86 -1.94 -4.63
N THR A 18 10.14 -2.47 -5.62
CA THR A 18 9.15 -1.72 -6.40
C THR A 18 8.05 -1.16 -5.50
N ALA A 19 7.60 -1.92 -4.51
CA ALA A 19 6.62 -1.46 -3.54
C ALA A 19 7.14 -0.27 -2.72
N LYS A 20 8.39 -0.31 -2.22
CA LYS A 20 9.00 0.81 -1.49
C LYS A 20 9.20 2.05 -2.38
N ILE A 21 9.62 1.87 -3.63
CA ILE A 21 9.76 2.99 -4.57
C ILE A 21 8.40 3.64 -4.82
N ALA A 22 7.35 2.84 -5.02
CA ALA A 22 6.00 3.36 -5.17
C ALA A 22 5.51 4.08 -3.92
N LEU A 23 5.79 3.53 -2.73
CA LEU A 23 5.49 4.14 -1.44
C LEU A 23 6.09 5.56 -1.33
N THR A 24 7.39 5.72 -1.66
CA THR A 24 8.05 7.03 -1.65
C THR A 24 7.50 8.00 -2.70
N LYS A 25 7.03 7.50 -3.84
CA LYS A 25 6.40 8.35 -4.86
C LYS A 25 5.03 8.85 -4.41
N LEU A 26 4.23 7.97 -3.79
CA LEU A 26 2.89 8.29 -3.31
C LEU A 26 2.95 9.24 -2.11
N ASP A 27 3.86 9.02 -1.16
CA ASP A 27 4.11 9.93 -0.04
C ASP A 27 4.44 11.38 -0.48
N ARG A 28 5.12 11.52 -1.62
CA ARG A 28 5.43 12.84 -2.21
C ARG A 28 4.26 13.48 -2.95
N GLN A 29 3.29 12.67 -3.38
CA GLN A 29 2.19 13.10 -4.25
C GLN A 29 0.93 13.41 -3.44
N ASP A 30 0.74 12.75 -2.31
CA ASP A 30 -0.43 12.92 -1.46
C ASP A 30 -0.25 14.12 -0.51
N LYS A 31 -0.87 15.25 -0.87
CA LYS A 31 -0.99 16.44 0.00
C LYS A 31 -2.25 16.42 0.87
N ASP A 32 -3.11 15.42 0.69
CA ASP A 32 -4.47 15.33 1.27
C ASP A 32 -4.56 14.40 2.50
N GLY A 33 -3.42 13.97 3.05
CA GLY A 33 -3.36 13.23 4.30
C GLY A 33 -3.62 11.72 4.19
N HIS A 34 -3.66 11.16 2.98
CA HIS A 34 -3.73 9.71 2.77
C HIS A 34 -2.33 9.12 2.52
N HIS A 35 -1.49 9.16 3.56
CA HIS A 35 -0.14 8.59 3.46
C HIS A 35 -0.20 7.06 3.47
N GLU A 36 0.21 6.44 2.37
CA GLU A 36 0.62 5.05 2.36
C GLU A 36 1.88 4.91 3.23
N VAL A 37 1.78 4.14 4.32
CA VAL A 37 2.84 4.12 5.35
C VAL A 37 3.75 2.90 5.20
N ARG A 38 3.26 1.81 4.60
CA ARG A 38 4.03 0.56 4.60
C ARG A 38 3.73 -0.33 3.41
N ALA A 39 4.80 -0.91 2.86
CA ALA A 39 4.75 -2.06 1.98
C ALA A 39 4.74 -3.37 2.78
N TYR A 40 3.84 -4.30 2.46
CA TYR A 40 3.76 -5.62 3.10
C TYR A 40 3.65 -6.74 2.07
N ARG A 41 4.17 -7.93 2.42
CA ARG A 41 4.04 -9.14 1.60
C ARG A 41 2.66 -9.75 1.84
N CYS A 42 1.90 -9.95 0.78
CA CYS A 42 0.58 -10.50 0.82
C CYS A 42 0.60 -12.02 0.58
N PRO A 43 -0.34 -12.79 1.17
CA PRO A 43 -0.46 -14.22 0.93
C PRO A 43 -0.65 -14.63 -0.53
N CYS A 44 -1.07 -13.71 -1.41
CA CYS A 44 -1.14 -13.93 -2.86
C CYS A 44 0.24 -14.01 -3.55
N GLY A 45 1.33 -13.80 -2.79
CA GLY A 45 2.70 -13.77 -3.29
C GLY A 45 3.15 -12.41 -3.81
N GLY A 46 2.26 -11.42 -3.88
CA GLY A 46 2.58 -10.03 -4.23
C GLY A 46 2.95 -9.17 -3.03
N TRP A 47 3.43 -7.96 -3.31
CA TRP A 47 3.60 -6.89 -2.33
C TRP A 47 2.50 -5.85 -2.51
N HIS A 48 1.94 -5.36 -1.42
CA HIS A 48 0.89 -4.33 -1.44
C HIS A 48 1.24 -3.20 -0.48
N LEU A 49 0.65 -2.03 -0.71
CA LEU A 49 0.77 -0.89 0.18
C LEU A 49 -0.43 -0.82 1.12
N THR A 50 -0.19 -0.27 2.31
CA THR A 50 -1.24 0.05 3.26
C THR A 50 -1.10 1.49 3.70
N SER A 51 -2.20 2.23 3.63
CA SER A 51 -2.36 3.52 4.27
C SER A 51 -2.54 3.34 5.77
N LYS A 52 -1.99 4.26 6.56
CA LYS A 52 -2.62 4.55 7.84
C LYS A 52 -3.92 5.24 7.47
N ARG A 53 -5.04 4.74 7.98
CA ARG A 53 -6.17 5.62 8.19
C ARG A 53 -5.72 6.55 9.31
N GLU A 54 -5.15 7.70 8.99
CA GLU A 54 -5.18 8.78 9.96
C GLU A 54 -6.67 9.02 10.19
N ARG A 55 -7.12 8.62 11.38
CA ARG A 55 -8.47 8.90 11.83
C ARG A 55 -8.51 10.42 11.94
N SER A 56 -8.87 11.08 10.84
CA SER A 56 -9.20 12.49 10.81
C SER A 56 -10.15 12.71 11.99
N LYS A 57 -9.62 13.29 13.06
CA LYS A 57 -10.46 13.98 14.02
C LYS A 57 -11.06 15.11 13.21
N ARG A 58 -12.31 14.91 12.79
CA ARG A 58 -13.23 15.96 12.43
C ARG A 58 -13.15 17.00 13.55
N GLY A 59 -12.51 18.13 13.27
CA GLY A 59 -12.49 19.33 14.09
C GLY A 59 -13.39 20.35 13.43
#